data_AF-A0A936MVW8-F1
#
_entry.id   AF-A0A936MVW8-F1
#
_cell.length_a   1.000
_cell.length_b   1.000
_cell.length_c   1.000
_cell.angle_alpha   90.00
_cell.angle_beta   90.00
_cell.angle_gamma   90.00
#
_symmetry.space_group_name_H-M   'P 1'
#
loop_
_entity.id
_entity.type
_entity.pdbx_description
1 polymer ?
#
loop_
_entity_poly.entity_id
_entity_poly.type
_entity_poly.pdbx_seq_one_letter_code
_entity_poly.pdbx_strand_id
1 'polypeptide(L)'
;MIGNDNMHGYFGDGTPITKDFATEFSHVVNAASWIDMLAAPKLWAALRRIPPKTFLLELVETYLEYARSRRHYAYIPEEQERPDLSLRGPAVQRLRDLLLGWEPPLITPEIQDAARAVYLTEYGAPPKESWDEAEHNFPDTPLEASLIWPAGPWDEEAFLAARVDNEPPSEL
;
A
#
# COMPACT_ATOMS: atom_id res chain seq x y z
N MET A 1 8.60 33.54 -2.10
CA MET A 1 9.18 32.20 -1.96
C MET A 1 9.83 32.14 -0.58
N ILE A 2 9.17 31.52 0.38
CA ILE A 2 9.74 31.24 1.70
C ILE A 2 9.89 29.72 1.72
N GLY A 3 11.14 29.25 1.63
CA GLY A 3 11.45 27.86 1.90
C GLY A 3 11.21 27.61 3.38
N ASN A 4 10.26 26.74 3.71
CA ASN A 4 10.09 26.29 5.08
C ASN A 4 11.19 25.28 5.39
N ASP A 5 12.24 25.77 6.06
CA ASP A 5 13.42 25.03 6.52
C ASP A 5 13.24 24.41 7.93
N ASN A 6 12.00 24.24 8.40
CA ASN A 6 11.72 23.88 9.79
C ASN A 6 11.16 22.45 9.97
N MET A 7 11.90 21.44 9.49
CA MET A 7 11.70 20.04 9.91
C MET A 7 12.99 19.51 10.56
N HIS A 8 13.59 20.26 11.48
CA HIS A 8 14.69 19.77 12.31
C HIS A 8 14.14 19.01 13.51
N GLY A 9 13.62 17.81 13.25
CA GLY A 9 13.34 16.82 14.30
C GLY A 9 14.42 15.74 14.30
N TYR A 10 14.65 15.14 15.45
CA TYR A 10 15.37 13.87 15.54
C TYR A 10 14.37 12.81 15.97
N PHE A 11 14.59 11.63 15.45
CA PHE A 11 13.90 10.43 15.86
C PHE A 11 14.38 9.92 17.21
N GLY A 12 13.64 8.99 17.81
CA GLY A 12 13.96 8.43 19.14
C GLY A 12 15.33 7.73 19.21
N ASP A 13 15.90 7.37 18.06
CA ASP A 13 17.23 6.78 17.88
C ASP A 13 18.33 7.82 17.55
N GLY A 14 17.98 9.10 17.46
CA GLY A 14 18.90 10.19 17.10
C GLY A 14 19.12 10.37 15.59
N THR A 15 18.36 9.70 14.73
CA THR A 15 18.40 9.92 13.28
C THR A 15 17.78 11.28 12.93
N PRO A 16 18.46 12.17 12.18
CA PRO A 16 17.89 13.44 11.78
C PRO A 16 16.75 13.24 10.77
N ILE A 17 15.62 13.90 11.00
CA ILE A 17 14.55 14.03 10.01
C ILE A 17 15.07 14.97 8.92
N THR A 18 15.47 14.40 7.79
CA THR A 18 15.83 15.18 6.60
C THR A 18 14.61 15.32 5.69
N LYS A 19 14.65 16.28 4.77
CA LYS A 19 13.63 16.43 3.74
C LYS A 19 13.50 15.16 2.88
N ASP A 20 14.63 14.53 2.59
CA ASP A 20 14.69 13.29 1.83
C ASP A 20 14.03 12.14 2.60
N PHE A 21 14.31 12.03 3.91
CA PHE A 21 13.64 11.05 4.77
C PHE A 21 12.13 11.30 4.85
N ALA A 22 11.68 12.54 5.06
CA ALA A 22 10.25 12.85 5.16
C ALA A 22 9.50 12.50 3.86
N THR A 23 10.17 12.66 2.72
CA THR A 23 9.66 12.29 1.39
C THR A 23 9.59 10.77 1.25
N GLU A 24 10.67 10.05 1.57
CA GLU A 24 10.71 8.58 1.59
C GLU A 24 9.62 8.00 2.51
N PHE A 25 9.51 8.51 3.74
CA PHE A 25 8.50 8.08 4.70
C PHE A 25 7.09 8.29 4.17
N SER A 26 6.81 9.44 3.56
CA SER A 26 5.51 9.73 2.94
C SER A 26 5.19 8.76 1.79
N HIS A 27 6.19 8.40 0.97
CA HIS A 27 6.02 7.40 -0.08
C HIS A 27 5.80 5.99 0.47
N VAL A 28 6.52 5.60 1.52
CA VAL A 28 6.36 4.30 2.18
C VAL A 28 4.98 4.17 2.82
N VAL A 29 4.51 5.20 3.53
CA VAL A 29 3.16 5.23 4.11
C VAL A 29 2.11 5.15 3.01
N ASN A 30 2.28 5.91 1.92
CA ASN A 30 1.35 5.83 0.79
C ASN A 30 1.34 4.43 0.14
N ALA A 31 2.52 3.85 -0.06
CA ALA A 31 2.65 2.50 -0.60
C ALA A 31 1.98 1.47 0.32
N ALA A 32 2.13 1.58 1.64
CA ALA A 32 1.43 0.72 2.61
C ALA A 32 -0.09 0.79 2.42
N SER A 33 -0.67 1.99 2.38
CA SER A 33 -2.14 2.16 2.19
C SER A 33 -2.65 1.54 0.88
N TRP A 34 -1.85 1.59 -0.19
CA TRP A 34 -2.18 0.91 -1.45
C TRP A 34 -2.04 -0.61 -1.38
N ILE A 35 -1.04 -1.12 -0.65
CA ILE A 35 -0.89 -2.57 -0.40
C ILE A 35 -2.07 -3.09 0.42
N ASP A 36 -2.54 -2.34 1.42
CA ASP A 36 -3.73 -2.69 2.20
C ASP A 36 -4.98 -2.73 1.32
N MET A 37 -5.11 -1.78 0.38
CA MET A 37 -6.17 -1.78 -0.61
C MET A 37 -6.15 -3.03 -1.52
N LEU A 38 -4.96 -3.50 -1.91
CA LEU A 38 -4.80 -4.74 -2.69
C LEU A 38 -5.14 -6.01 -1.88
N ALA A 39 -4.98 -5.96 -0.55
CA ALA A 39 -5.36 -7.05 0.35
C ALA A 39 -6.88 -7.14 0.62
N ALA A 40 -7.61 -6.07 0.30
CA ALA A 40 -9.01 -5.81 0.65
C ALA A 40 -9.92 -5.77 -0.61
N PRO A 41 -10.36 -6.92 -1.13
CA PRO A 41 -11.06 -6.99 -2.42
C PRO A 41 -12.37 -6.20 -2.44
N LYS A 42 -13.10 -6.09 -1.32
CA LYS A 42 -14.35 -5.31 -1.29
C LYS A 42 -14.07 -3.81 -1.31
N LEU A 43 -13.01 -3.36 -0.64
CA LEU A 43 -12.60 -1.96 -0.67
C LEU A 43 -12.07 -1.59 -2.06
N TRP A 44 -11.26 -2.46 -2.67
CA TRP A 44 -10.84 -2.29 -4.05
C TRP A 44 -12.03 -2.16 -5.02
N ALA A 45 -13.02 -3.05 -4.90
CA ALA A 45 -14.24 -3.01 -5.72
C ALA A 45 -15.11 -1.77 -5.48
N ALA A 46 -14.97 -1.11 -4.33
CA ALA A 46 -15.68 0.12 -4.00
C ALA A 46 -15.01 1.39 -4.60
N LEU A 47 -13.77 1.29 -5.09
CA LEU A 47 -13.09 2.41 -5.73
C LEU A 47 -13.81 2.84 -7.02
N ARG A 48 -13.99 4.15 -7.18
CA ARG A 48 -14.60 4.74 -8.39
C ARG A 48 -13.61 4.98 -9.53
N ARG A 49 -12.31 4.83 -9.24
CA ARG A 49 -11.23 4.96 -10.22
C ARG A 49 -10.15 3.92 -9.95
N ILE A 50 -9.41 3.58 -10.99
CA ILE A 50 -8.39 2.53 -10.96
C ILE A 50 -7.02 3.19 -11.08
N PRO A 51 -6.07 2.89 -10.19
CA PRO A 51 -4.73 3.41 -10.33
C PRO A 51 -4.04 2.84 -11.58
N PRO A 52 -3.22 3.62 -12.28
CA PRO A 52 -2.33 3.08 -13.30
C PRO A 52 -1.41 2.00 -12.71
N LYS A 53 -1.21 0.92 -13.45
CA LYS A 53 -0.24 -0.14 -13.10
C LYS A 53 1.15 0.39 -12.79
N THR A 54 1.64 1.34 -13.58
CA THR A 54 2.96 1.97 -13.38
C THR A 54 3.07 2.65 -12.02
N PHE A 55 2.01 3.31 -11.58
CA PHE A 55 1.96 3.96 -10.27
C PHE A 55 2.03 2.94 -9.12
N LEU A 56 1.26 1.84 -9.18
CA LEU A 56 1.36 0.80 -8.15
C LEU A 56 2.75 0.14 -8.15
N LEU A 57 3.35 -0.08 -9.32
CA LEU A 57 4.71 -0.62 -9.42
C LEU A 57 5.74 0.33 -8.77
N GLU A 58 5.67 1.64 -9.02
CA GLU A 58 6.55 2.63 -8.39
C GLU A 58 6.43 2.62 -6.86
N LEU A 59 5.20 2.52 -6.34
CA LEU A 59 4.96 2.44 -4.90
C LEU A 59 5.53 1.14 -4.31
N VAL A 60 5.29 0.00 -4.95
CA VAL A 60 5.78 -1.29 -4.44
C VAL A 60 7.31 -1.39 -4.54
N GLU A 61 7.95 -0.84 -5.58
CA GLU A 61 9.42 -0.76 -5.65
C GLU A 61 9.98 0.13 -4.53
N THR A 62 9.34 1.27 -4.25
CA THR A 62 9.72 2.13 -3.12
C THR A 62 9.59 1.38 -1.79
N TYR A 63 8.49 0.63 -1.61
CA TYR A 63 8.29 -0.16 -0.41
C TYR A 63 9.29 -1.33 -0.30
N LEU A 64 9.71 -1.91 -1.42
CA LEU A 64 10.70 -2.98 -1.46
C LEU A 64 12.09 -2.51 -1.00
N GLU A 65 12.50 -1.32 -1.43
CA GLU A 65 13.73 -0.69 -0.95
C GLU A 65 13.66 -0.46 0.57
N TYR A 66 12.53 0.06 1.05
CA TYR A 66 12.28 0.23 2.48
C TYR A 66 12.31 -1.09 3.25
N ALA A 67 11.64 -2.14 2.75
CA ALA A 67 11.57 -3.46 3.38
C ALA A 67 12.94 -4.15 3.47
N ARG A 68 13.85 -3.85 2.54
CA ARG A 68 15.25 -4.31 2.55
C ARG A 68 16.15 -3.48 3.48
N SER A 69 15.70 -2.31 3.92
CA SER A 69 16.46 -1.43 4.79
C SER A 69 16.36 -1.82 6.27
N ARG A 70 17.28 -1.33 7.10
CA ARG A 70 17.21 -1.45 8.57
C ARG A 70 16.37 -0.35 9.24
N ARG A 71 15.79 0.56 8.47
CA ARG A 71 15.14 1.79 8.98
C ARG A 71 13.79 1.54 9.66
N HIS A 72 13.20 0.38 9.41
CA HIS A 72 11.85 0.02 9.83
C HIS A 72 11.63 0.01 11.36
N TYR A 73 12.66 -0.29 12.15
CA TYR A 73 12.54 -0.49 13.60
C TYR A 73 13.26 0.54 14.47
N ALA A 74 13.63 1.70 13.91
CA ALA A 74 14.17 2.79 14.73
C ALA A 74 13.22 3.24 15.86
N TYR A 75 11.93 2.91 15.75
CA TYR A 75 10.87 3.33 16.68
C TYR A 75 10.21 2.20 17.48
N ILE A 76 10.45 0.93 17.12
CA ILE A 76 9.82 -0.18 17.82
C ILE A 76 10.62 -0.45 19.10
N PRO A 77 9.98 -0.34 20.30
CA PRO A 77 10.63 -0.64 21.57
C PRO A 77 11.29 -2.02 21.53
N GLU A 78 12.49 -2.16 22.12
CA GLU A 78 13.23 -3.44 22.12
C GLU A 78 12.44 -4.61 22.74
N GLU A 79 11.45 -4.29 23.57
CA GLU A 79 10.59 -5.22 24.29
C GLU A 79 9.50 -5.85 23.41
N GLN A 80 9.25 -5.29 22.21
CA GLN A 80 8.22 -5.77 21.29
C GLN A 80 8.83 -6.76 20.29
N GLU A 81 8.17 -7.91 20.11
CA GLU A 81 8.60 -8.92 19.14
C GLU A 81 8.64 -8.31 17.74
N ARG A 82 9.82 -8.30 17.14
CA ARG A 82 10.02 -7.75 15.79
C ARG A 82 9.70 -8.82 14.75
N PRO A 83 8.90 -8.50 13.73
CA PRO A 83 8.72 -9.38 12.59
C PRO A 83 10.06 -9.79 11.95
N ASP A 84 10.13 -11.02 11.43
CA ASP A 84 11.32 -11.56 10.76
C ASP A 84 11.61 -10.75 9.48
N LEU A 85 12.69 -9.97 9.54
CA LEU A 85 13.15 -9.12 8.45
C LEU A 85 13.49 -9.89 7.17
N SER A 86 13.83 -11.18 7.29
CA SER A 86 14.15 -12.00 6.12
C SER A 86 12.92 -12.31 5.25
N LEU A 87 11.71 -12.17 5.80
CA LEU A 87 10.46 -12.50 5.11
C LEU A 87 9.84 -11.31 4.36
N ARG A 88 10.13 -10.09 4.80
CA ARG A 88 9.55 -8.85 4.25
C ARG A 88 9.92 -8.63 2.80
N GLY A 89 11.22 -8.60 2.50
CA GLY A 89 11.74 -8.40 1.15
C GLY A 89 11.16 -9.41 0.13
N PRO A 90 11.19 -10.73 0.41
CA PRO A 90 10.56 -11.73 -0.45
C PRO A 90 9.04 -11.53 -0.66
N ALA A 91 8.29 -11.14 0.37
CA ALA A 91 6.84 -10.90 0.24
C ALA A 91 6.55 -9.73 -0.71
N VAL A 92 7.25 -8.61 -0.53
CA VAL A 92 7.09 -7.42 -1.39
C VAL A 92 7.57 -7.70 -2.82
N GLN A 93 8.68 -8.44 -2.98
CA GLN A 93 9.17 -8.88 -4.28
C GLN A 93 8.12 -9.72 -5.02
N ARG A 94 7.46 -10.66 -4.33
CA ARG A 94 6.39 -11.47 -4.92
C ARG A 94 5.22 -10.60 -5.39
N LEU A 95 4.79 -9.62 -4.58
CA LEU A 95 3.72 -8.70 -4.96
C LEU A 95 4.11 -7.89 -6.21
N ARG A 96 5.35 -7.38 -6.25
CA ARG A 96 5.91 -6.66 -7.39
C ARG A 96 5.88 -7.50 -8.67
N ASP A 97 6.31 -8.76 -8.59
CA ASP A 97 6.37 -9.64 -9.76
C ASP A 97 4.98 -10.01 -10.29
N LEU A 98 3.98 -10.14 -9.40
CA LEU A 98 2.58 -10.31 -9.82
C LEU A 98 2.01 -9.05 -10.48
N LEU A 99 2.33 -7.87 -9.93
CA LEU A 99 1.91 -6.60 -10.51
C LEU A 99 2.53 -6.34 -11.89
N LEU A 100 3.71 -6.89 -12.20
CA LEU A 100 4.27 -6.83 -13.57
C LEU A 100 3.37 -7.52 -14.60
N GLY A 101 2.65 -8.57 -14.22
CA GLY A 101 1.69 -9.26 -15.07
C GLY A 101 0.26 -8.75 -14.94
N TRP A 102 0.00 -7.88 -13.96
CA TRP A 102 -1.36 -7.40 -13.66
C TRP A 102 -1.96 -6.59 -14.81
N GLU A 103 -3.23 -6.87 -15.09
CA GLU A 103 -4.08 -6.11 -15.99
C GLU A 103 -5.18 -5.45 -15.14
N PRO A 104 -5.12 -4.12 -14.95
CA PRO A 104 -6.14 -3.42 -14.18
C PRO A 104 -7.52 -3.62 -14.78
N PRO A 105 -8.56 -3.62 -13.94
CA PRO A 105 -8.61 -3.44 -12.50
C PRO A 105 -8.67 -4.75 -11.70
N LEU A 106 -8.56 -5.91 -12.36
CA LEU A 106 -8.83 -7.18 -11.71
C LEU A 106 -7.73 -7.52 -10.70
N ILE A 107 -8.05 -7.53 -9.41
CA ILE A 107 -7.16 -8.06 -8.38
C ILE A 107 -7.36 -9.56 -8.29
N THR A 108 -6.34 -10.31 -8.71
CA THR A 108 -6.39 -11.77 -8.64
C THR A 108 -6.17 -12.25 -7.19
N PRO A 109 -6.60 -13.48 -6.85
CA PRO A 109 -6.32 -14.07 -5.54
C PRO A 109 -4.82 -14.07 -5.19
N GLU A 110 -3.94 -14.26 -6.18
CA GLU A 110 -2.50 -14.26 -5.97
C GLU A 110 -1.97 -12.88 -5.57
N ILE A 111 -2.48 -11.80 -6.17
CA ILE A 111 -2.12 -10.42 -5.81
C ILE A 111 -2.60 -10.13 -4.39
N GLN A 112 -3.84 -10.51 -4.08
CA GLN A 112 -4.43 -10.33 -2.76
C GLN A 112 -3.62 -11.07 -1.67
N ASP A 113 -3.28 -12.33 -1.90
CA ASP A 113 -2.50 -13.13 -0.95
C ASP A 113 -1.07 -12.59 -0.79
N ALA A 114 -0.46 -12.09 -1.86
CA ALA A 114 0.85 -11.44 -1.78
C ALA A 114 0.78 -10.14 -0.96
N ALA A 115 -0.24 -9.31 -1.16
CA ALA A 115 -0.45 -8.09 -0.38
C ALA A 115 -0.69 -8.40 1.11
N ARG A 116 -1.51 -9.41 1.42
CA ARG A 116 -1.71 -9.89 2.80
C ARG A 116 -0.43 -10.44 3.41
N ALA A 117 0.39 -11.15 2.63
CA ALA A 117 1.69 -11.62 3.09
C ALA A 117 2.61 -10.45 3.46
N VAL A 118 2.61 -9.36 2.68
CA VAL A 118 3.34 -8.14 3.04
C VAL A 118 2.85 -7.63 4.39
N TYR A 119 1.54 -7.39 4.55
CA TYR A 119 0.96 -6.93 5.83
C TYR A 119 1.37 -7.83 7.01
N LEU A 120 1.25 -9.16 6.86
CA LEU A 120 1.62 -10.10 7.91
C LEU A 120 3.11 -10.06 8.26
N THR A 121 3.98 -9.79 7.30
CA THR A 121 5.42 -9.60 7.57
C THR A 121 5.74 -8.27 8.26
N GLU A 122 4.83 -7.29 8.22
CA GLU A 122 4.98 -5.99 8.90
C GLU A 122 4.39 -6.02 10.31
N TYR A 123 3.22 -6.65 10.46
CA TYR A 123 2.42 -6.58 11.70
C TYR A 123 2.38 -7.89 12.49
N GLY A 124 2.87 -9.01 11.94
CA GLY A 124 2.94 -10.32 12.59
C GLY A 124 1.59 -11.04 12.76
N ALA A 125 0.47 -10.37 12.50
CA ALA A 125 -0.88 -10.90 12.63
C ALA A 125 -1.82 -10.21 11.63
N PRO A 126 -2.94 -10.85 11.23
CA PRO A 126 -3.96 -10.20 10.41
C PRO A 126 -4.61 -9.02 11.16
N PRO A 127 -5.27 -8.09 10.46
CA PRO A 127 -6.03 -7.03 11.10
C PRO A 127 -7.12 -7.60 12.02
N LYS A 128 -7.44 -6.87 13.11
CA LYS A 128 -8.35 -7.34 14.17
C LYS A 128 -9.81 -7.45 13.74
N GLU A 129 -10.26 -6.56 12.85
CA GLU A 129 -11.65 -6.50 12.40
C GLU A 129 -11.82 -7.40 11.16
N SER A 130 -11.41 -6.90 10.00
CA SER A 130 -11.31 -7.68 8.77
C SER A 130 -10.45 -6.95 7.74
N TRP A 131 -9.94 -7.66 6.73
CA TRP A 131 -9.22 -7.02 5.62
C TRP A 131 -10.07 -5.96 4.90
N ASP A 132 -11.40 -6.12 4.89
CA ASP A 132 -12.32 -5.22 4.19
C ASP A 132 -12.88 -4.08 5.08
N GLU A 133 -12.50 -4.01 6.36
CA GLU A 133 -13.00 -2.99 7.30
C GLU A 133 -11.88 -2.22 8.02
N ALA A 134 -10.69 -2.82 8.14
CA ALA A 134 -9.76 -2.54 9.23
C ALA A 134 -9.29 -1.10 9.42
N GLU A 135 -9.21 -0.26 8.39
CA GLU A 135 -8.64 1.09 8.54
C GLU A 135 -9.29 2.18 7.68
N HIS A 136 -10.35 1.85 6.94
CA HIS A 136 -10.95 2.74 5.93
C HIS A 136 -12.37 3.20 6.25
N ASN A 137 -12.90 2.84 7.41
CA ASN A 137 -14.27 3.15 7.82
C ASN A 137 -14.37 4.58 8.37
N PHE A 138 -14.19 5.57 7.50
CA PHE A 138 -14.50 6.97 7.80
C PHE A 138 -15.90 7.26 7.26
N PRO A 139 -16.95 7.24 8.11
CA PRO A 139 -18.36 7.21 7.65
C PRO A 139 -18.75 8.38 6.73
N ASP A 140 -18.00 9.49 6.76
CA ASP A 140 -18.27 10.70 5.99
C ASP A 140 -17.21 11.00 4.91
N THR A 141 -16.22 10.13 4.71
CA THR A 141 -15.11 10.36 3.76
C THR A 141 -15.09 9.27 2.69
N PRO A 142 -15.11 9.64 1.39
CA PRO A 142 -14.94 8.66 0.32
C PRO A 142 -13.64 7.88 0.51
N LEU A 143 -13.65 6.58 0.21
CA LEU A 143 -12.48 5.71 0.29
C LEU A 143 -11.28 6.27 -0.48
N GLU A 144 -11.54 6.94 -1.61
CA GLU A 144 -10.50 7.55 -2.43
C GLU A 144 -9.76 8.67 -1.73
N ALA A 145 -10.34 9.31 -0.71
CA ALA A 145 -9.70 10.37 0.06
C ALA A 145 -8.76 9.82 1.15
N SER A 146 -8.81 8.53 1.48
CA SER A 146 -7.79 7.88 2.31
C SER A 146 -6.55 7.44 1.52
N LEU A 147 -6.52 7.65 0.19
CA LEU A 147 -5.42 7.27 -0.68
C LEU A 147 -4.79 8.50 -1.34
N ILE A 148 -3.48 8.48 -1.54
CA ILE A 148 -2.80 9.46 -2.39
C ILE A 148 -2.74 8.89 -3.80
N TRP A 149 -3.26 9.64 -4.77
CA TRP A 149 -3.37 9.23 -6.16
C TRP A 149 -2.32 9.92 -7.03
N PRO A 150 -1.91 9.30 -8.14
CA PRO A 150 -1.02 9.96 -9.09
C PRO A 150 -1.70 11.20 -9.67
N ALA A 151 -0.91 12.24 -9.94
CA ALA A 151 -1.41 13.42 -10.64
C ALA A 151 -1.71 13.05 -12.12
N GLY A 152 -2.96 13.18 -12.55
CA GLY A 152 -3.35 12.92 -13.94
C GLY A 152 -4.86 12.73 -14.13
N PRO A 153 -5.35 12.78 -15.39
CA PRO A 153 -6.74 12.50 -15.70
C PRO A 153 -7.09 11.03 -15.43
N TRP A 154 -8.31 10.83 -14.91
CA TRP A 154 -8.91 9.53 -14.68
C TRP A 154 -9.20 8.81 -16.00
N ASP A 155 -8.81 7.53 -16.11
CA ASP A 155 -9.15 6.66 -17.24
C ASP A 155 -10.49 5.96 -16.96
N GLU A 156 -11.57 6.64 -17.33
CA GLU A 156 -12.95 6.17 -17.18
C GLU A 156 -13.25 4.95 -18.06
N GLU A 157 -12.62 4.86 -19.23
CA GLU A 157 -12.85 3.80 -20.22
C GLU A 157 -12.31 2.46 -19.73
N ALA A 158 -11.09 2.44 -19.16
CA ALA A 158 -10.52 1.25 -18.54
C ALA A 158 -11.35 0.74 -17.36
N PHE A 159 -11.95 1.63 -16.56
CA PHE A 159 -12.82 1.25 -15.45
C PHE A 159 -14.12 0.59 -15.94
N LEU A 160 -14.77 1.19 -16.94
CA LEU A 160 -16.03 0.68 -17.46
C LEU A 160 -15.86 -0.65 -18.19
N ALA A 161 -14.78 -0.81 -18.97
CA ALA A 161 -14.48 -2.05 -19.69
C ALA A 161 -14.40 -3.24 -18.74
N ALA A 162 -13.72 -3.09 -17.62
CA ALA A 162 -13.54 -4.18 -16.69
C ALA A 162 -14.69 -4.42 -15.70
N ARG A 163 -15.64 -3.49 -15.57
CA ARG A 163 -16.91 -3.80 -14.90
C ARG A 163 -17.73 -4.83 -15.67
N VAL A 164 -17.57 -4.90 -16.99
CA VAL A 164 -18.28 -5.87 -17.85
C VAL A 164 -17.74 -7.29 -17.64
N ASP A 165 -16.44 -7.43 -17.39
CA ASP A 165 -15.79 -8.75 -17.20
C ASP A 165 -15.91 -9.31 -15.78
N ASN A 166 -16.34 -8.49 -14.81
CA ASN A 166 -16.45 -8.85 -13.39
C ASN A 166 -17.90 -9.10 -12.93
N GLU A 167 -18.85 -9.31 -13.85
CA GLU A 167 -20.17 -9.80 -13.43
C GLU A 167 -19.99 -11.19 -12.78
N PRO A 168 -20.46 -11.39 -11.54
CA PRO A 168 -20.44 -12.71 -10.93
C PRO A 168 -21.20 -13.68 -11.84
N PRO A 169 -20.75 -14.94 -11.98
CA PRO A 169 -21.43 -15.89 -12.85
C PRO A 169 -22.92 -15.93 -12.49
N SER A 170 -23.75 -15.56 -13.46
CA SER A 170 -25.20 -15.63 -13.34
C SER A 170 -25.57 -17.05 -12.93
N GLU A 171 -26.08 -17.21 -11.71
CA GLU A 171 -26.62 -18.50 -11.26
C GLU A 171 -27.75 -18.89 -12.22
N LEU A 172 -27.50 -19.95 -13.00
CA LEU A 172 -28.48 -20.72 -13.75
C LEU A 172 -28.43 -22.17 -13.30
#